data_AF-A0A7W4FEM7-F1
#
_entry.id   AF-A0A7W4FEM7-F1
#
_cell.length_a   1.000
_cell.length_b   1.000
_cell.length_c   1.000
_cell.angle_alpha   90.00
_cell.angle_beta   90.00
_cell.angle_gamma   90.00
#
_symmetry.space_group_name_H-M   'P 1'
#
loop_
_entity.id
_entity.type
_entity.pdbx_description
1 polymer ?
#
loop_
_entity_poly.entity_id
_entity_poly.type
_entity_poly.pdbx_seq_one_letter_code
_entity_poly.pdbx_strand_id
1 'polypeptide(L)'
;MTSHSAPLARVAPVLFLGGCAVRGAPSFPLVGAYFPGWMFCAMVGIAAAVGLRVVFIQTGIDAILSFRLFTYVSLGVIAALLAWLIWFGP
;
A
#
# COMPACT_ATOMS: atom_id res chain seq x y z
N MET A 1 11.17 38.97 20.88
CA MET A 1 11.77 37.61 20.79
C MET A 1 10.64 36.60 20.93
N THR A 2 10.03 36.17 19.82
CA THR A 2 9.05 35.07 19.80
C THR A 2 9.49 34.07 18.73
N SER A 3 9.75 32.85 19.18
CA SER A 3 10.30 31.75 18.40
C SER A 3 9.30 31.24 17.36
N HIS A 4 9.55 31.46 16.07
CA HIS A 4 8.84 30.79 14.96
C HIS A 4 9.57 29.50 14.58
N SER A 5 9.51 28.49 15.44
CA SER A 5 10.11 27.16 15.22
C SER A 5 9.08 26.10 14.76
N ALA A 6 8.15 26.48 13.88
CA ALA A 6 7.02 25.63 13.46
C ALA A 6 6.77 25.37 11.95
N PRO A 7 7.65 25.69 10.98
CA PRO A 7 7.39 25.31 9.58
C PRO A 7 7.90 23.90 9.22
N LEU A 8 8.95 23.40 9.90
CA LEU A 8 9.63 22.14 9.52
C LEU A 8 8.76 20.88 9.76
N ALA A 9 7.93 20.89 10.80
CA ALA A 9 7.08 19.74 11.13
C ALA A 9 5.95 19.49 10.11
N ARG A 10 5.57 20.49 9.30
CA ARG A 10 4.45 20.40 8.35
C ARG A 10 4.83 19.79 7.00
N VAL A 11 6.12 19.68 6.69
CA VAL A 11 6.60 19.17 5.39
C VAL A 11 6.94 17.68 5.45
N ALA A 12 7.09 17.11 6.66
CA ALA A 12 7.38 15.70 6.87
C ALA A 12 6.45 14.72 6.12
N PRO A 13 5.10 14.90 6.04
CA PRO A 13 4.27 13.97 5.30
C PRO A 13 4.48 14.07 3.78
N VAL A 14 4.87 15.24 3.25
CA VAL A 14 5.05 15.46 1.81
C VAL A 14 6.21 14.62 1.24
N LEU A 15 7.24 14.36 2.06
CA LEU A 15 8.37 13.50 1.70
C LEU A 15 7.98 12.03 1.51
N PHE A 16 6.86 11.58 2.12
CA PHE A 16 6.34 10.22 1.97
C PHE A 16 5.25 10.10 0.90
N LEU A 17 4.85 11.20 0.23
CA LEU A 17 3.88 11.21 -0.87
C LEU A 17 4.54 10.91 -2.25
N GLY A 18 5.69 10.24 -2.29
CA GLY A 18 6.40 9.89 -3.53
C GLY A 18 5.63 9.00 -4.51
N GLY A 19 4.47 8.46 -4.12
CA GLY A 19 3.58 7.69 -5.00
C GLY A 19 2.77 8.53 -6.00
N CYS A 20 2.65 9.84 -5.81
CA CYS A 20 1.97 10.74 -6.76
C CYS A 20 2.88 11.08 -7.94
N ALA A 21 3.16 10.10 -8.81
CA ALA A 21 4.00 10.31 -9.98
C ALA A 21 3.26 11.12 -11.07
N VAL A 22 3.83 12.26 -11.47
CA VAL A 22 3.34 13.10 -12.59
C VAL A 22 3.37 12.33 -13.93
N ARG A 23 4.18 11.26 -14.04
CA ARG A 23 4.35 10.45 -15.25
C ARG A 23 3.28 9.36 -15.48
N GLY A 24 2.25 9.28 -14.63
CA GLY A 24 1.22 8.24 -14.73
C GLY A 24 1.75 6.86 -14.35
N ALA A 25 0.85 5.88 -14.19
CA ALA A 25 1.24 4.52 -13.85
C ALA A 25 2.04 3.86 -15.00
N PRO A 26 3.19 3.23 -14.74
CA PRO A 26 3.95 2.54 -15.78
C PRO A 26 3.11 1.41 -16.36
N SER A 27 3.03 1.37 -17.70
CA SER A 27 2.36 0.30 -18.44
C SER A 27 3.39 -0.50 -19.23
N PHE A 28 3.29 -1.82 -19.14
CA PHE A 28 4.21 -2.74 -19.80
C PHE A 28 3.46 -3.49 -20.91
N PRO A 29 4.03 -3.60 -22.13
CA PRO A 29 3.46 -4.45 -23.17
C PRO A 29 3.76 -5.92 -22.83
N LEU A 30 2.71 -6.72 -22.58
CA LEU A 30 2.81 -8.18 -22.47
C LEU A 30 1.84 -8.84 -23.45
N VAL A 31 2.37 -9.70 -24.33
CA VAL A 31 1.58 -10.56 -25.24
C VAL A 31 0.55 -9.76 -26.07
N GLY A 32 0.91 -8.55 -26.52
CA GLY A 32 0.02 -7.68 -27.30
C GLY A 32 -1.01 -6.89 -26.49
N ALA A 33 -1.01 -6.99 -25.15
CA ALA A 33 -1.85 -6.19 -24.25
C ALA A 33 -1.00 -5.30 -23.33
N TYR A 34 -1.54 -4.15 -22.94
CA TYR A 34 -0.87 -3.20 -22.03
C TYR A 34 -1.34 -3.45 -20.59
N PHE A 35 -0.44 -3.95 -19.74
CA PHE A 35 -0.74 -4.17 -18.32
C PHE A 35 -0.10 -3.08 -17.46
N PRO A 36 -0.89 -2.38 -16.63
CA PRO A 36 -0.34 -1.37 -15.74
C PRO A 36 0.29 -2.00 -14.50
N GLY A 37 1.37 -1.39 -13.98
CA GLY A 37 2.13 -1.93 -12.83
C GLY A 37 1.30 -2.10 -11.55
N TRP A 38 0.17 -1.40 -11.43
CA TRP A 38 -0.66 -1.46 -10.23
C TRP A 38 -1.45 -2.75 -10.16
N MET A 39 -1.71 -3.40 -11.30
CA MET A 39 -2.37 -4.71 -11.33
C MET A 39 -1.49 -5.79 -10.69
N PHE A 40 -0.18 -5.73 -10.91
CA PHE A 40 0.77 -6.60 -10.22
C PHE A 40 0.76 -6.36 -8.71
N CYS A 41 0.79 -5.08 -8.29
CA CYS A 41 0.72 -4.73 -6.87
C CYS A 41 -0.60 -5.15 -6.22
N ALA A 42 -1.72 -5.03 -6.94
CA ALA A 42 -3.02 -5.50 -6.48
C ALA A 42 -3.04 -7.02 -6.27
N MET A 43 -2.46 -7.79 -7.20
CA MET A 43 -2.30 -9.25 -7.01
C MET A 43 -1.49 -9.59 -5.76
N VAL A 44 -0.37 -8.90 -5.53
CA VAL A 44 0.45 -9.08 -4.33
C VAL A 44 -0.34 -8.73 -3.06
N GLY A 45 -1.05 -7.61 -3.05
CA GLY A 45 -1.90 -7.20 -1.93
C GLY A 45 -3.04 -8.18 -1.63
N ILE A 46 -3.70 -8.71 -2.66
CA ILE A 46 -4.74 -9.73 -2.52
C ILE A 46 -4.13 -11.02 -1.94
N ALA A 47 -3.00 -11.49 -2.47
CA ALA A 47 -2.32 -12.68 -1.97
C ALA A 47 -1.92 -12.51 -0.50
N ALA A 48 -1.38 -11.35 -0.13
CA ALA A 48 -1.04 -11.01 1.25
C ALA A 48 -2.28 -10.99 2.17
N ALA A 49 -3.38 -10.36 1.74
CA ALA A 49 -4.62 -10.31 2.51
C ALA A 49 -5.21 -11.70 2.75
N VAL A 50 -5.21 -12.57 1.72
CA VAL A 50 -5.66 -13.96 1.85
C VAL A 50 -4.74 -14.74 2.79
N GLY A 51 -3.42 -14.60 2.65
CA GLY A 51 -2.44 -15.25 3.52
C GLY A 51 -2.61 -14.84 4.99
N LEU A 52 -2.73 -13.54 5.27
CA LEU A 52 -2.97 -13.05 6.63
C LEU A 52 -4.30 -13.54 7.19
N ARG A 53 -5.35 -13.60 6.37
CA ARG A 53 -6.64 -14.17 6.80
C ARG A 53 -6.50 -15.62 7.22
N VAL A 54 -5.79 -16.45 6.46
CA VAL A 54 -5.54 -17.85 6.83
C VAL A 54 -4.77 -17.93 8.15
N VAL A 55 -3.70 -17.14 8.30
CA VAL A 55 -2.89 -17.12 9.53
C VAL A 55 -3.72 -16.70 10.75
N PHE A 56 -4.55 -15.67 10.64
CA PHE A 56 -5.35 -15.14 11.75
C PHE A 56 -6.51 -16.06 12.18
N ILE A 57 -7.08 -16.80 11.23
CA ILE A 57 -8.05 -17.86 11.55
C ILE A 57 -7.35 -18.97 12.34
N GLN A 58 -6.15 -19.39 11.91
CA GLN A 58 -5.40 -20.45 12.58
C GLN A 58 -4.93 -20.05 13.99
N THR A 59 -4.61 -18.77 14.21
CA THR A 59 -4.19 -18.27 15.53
C THR A 59 -5.35 -17.93 16.47
N GLY A 60 -6.60 -18.02 16.01
CA GLY A 60 -7.80 -17.72 16.83
C GLY A 60 -8.02 -16.23 17.12
N ILE A 61 -7.17 -15.34 16.60
CA ILE A 61 -7.27 -13.88 16.79
C ILE A 61 -8.51 -13.33 16.08
N ASP A 62 -8.99 -14.03 15.04
CA ASP A 62 -10.19 -13.66 14.29
C ASP A 62 -11.42 -13.48 15.21
N ALA A 63 -11.52 -14.22 16.32
CA ALA A 63 -12.62 -14.12 17.28
C ALA A 63 -12.75 -12.73 17.96
N ILE A 64 -11.64 -12.00 18.11
CA ILE A 64 -11.57 -10.68 18.77
C ILE A 64 -11.79 -9.54 17.77
N LEU A 65 -11.61 -9.79 16.47
CA LEU A 65 -11.82 -8.79 15.44
C LEU A 65 -13.32 -8.62 15.14
N SER A 66 -13.89 -7.51 15.60
CA SER A 66 -15.27 -7.11 15.28
C SER A 66 -15.43 -6.71 13.79
N PHE A 67 -14.38 -6.16 13.16
CA PHE A 67 -14.41 -5.65 11.78
C PHE A 67 -13.35 -6.31 10.87
N ARG A 68 -13.42 -7.65 10.77
CA ARG A 68 -12.47 -8.50 10.00
C ARG A 68 -12.21 -7.99 8.58
N LEU A 69 -13.27 -7.69 7.83
CA LEU A 69 -13.15 -7.30 6.43
C LEU A 69 -12.32 -6.02 6.25
N PHE A 70 -12.53 -5.03 7.11
CA PHE A 70 -11.80 -3.75 7.04
C PHE A 70 -10.32 -3.93 7.37
N THR A 71 -9.99 -4.74 8.39
CA THR A 71 -8.60 -5.01 8.76
C THR A 71 -7.85 -5.73 7.65
N TYR A 72 -8.41 -6.80 7.07
CA TYR A 72 -7.76 -7.54 5.99
C TYR A 72 -7.60 -6.71 4.72
N VAL A 73 -8.61 -5.90 4.36
CA VAL A 73 -8.52 -5.01 3.19
C VAL A 73 -7.45 -3.94 3.43
N SER A 74 -7.40 -3.32 4.61
CA SER A 74 -6.37 -2.34 4.95
C SER A 74 -4.96 -2.93 4.86
N LEU A 75 -4.74 -4.13 5.42
CA LEU A 75 -3.46 -4.84 5.34
C LEU A 75 -3.07 -5.19 3.90
N GLY A 76 -4.04 -5.64 3.08
CA GLY A 76 -3.83 -5.89 1.66
C GLY A 76 -3.46 -4.62 0.89
N VAL A 77 -4.11 -3.50 1.18
CA VAL A 77 -3.80 -2.18 0.59
C VAL A 77 -2.41 -1.72 1.01
N ILE A 78 -2.04 -1.86 2.30
CA ILE A 78 -0.69 -1.55 2.78
C ILE A 78 0.34 -2.40 2.04
N ALA A 79 0.12 -3.70 1.91
CA ALA A 79 1.02 -4.60 1.17
C ALA A 79 1.14 -4.21 -0.31
N ALA A 80 0.03 -3.88 -0.97
CA ALA A 80 0.04 -3.40 -2.36
C ALA A 80 0.82 -2.09 -2.52
N LEU A 81 0.63 -1.14 -1.60
CA LEU A 81 1.34 0.14 -1.61
C LEU A 81 2.84 -0.02 -1.31
N LEU A 82 3.20 -0.93 -0.40
CA LEU A 82 4.60 -1.28 -0.13
C LEU A 82 5.25 -1.93 -1.35
N ALA A 83 4.56 -2.88 -2.00
CA ALA A 83 5.05 -3.48 -3.24
C ALA A 83 5.24 -2.42 -4.33
N TRP A 84 4.31 -1.48 -4.45
CA TRP A 84 4.42 -0.36 -5.37
C TRP A 84 5.64 0.51 -5.06
N LEU A 85 5.85 0.87 -3.78
CA LEU A 85 6.98 1.70 -3.37
C LEU A 85 8.32 1.01 -3.55
N ILE A 86 8.40 -0.31 -3.31
CA ILE A 86 9.65 -1.08 -3.48
C ILE A 86 10.00 -1.23 -4.97
N TRP A 87 9.00 -1.42 -5.83
CA TRP A 87 9.22 -1.74 -7.25
C TRP A 87 9.20 -0.53 -8.18
N PHE A 88 8.40 0.49 -7.85
CA PHE A 88 8.17 1.70 -8.64
C PHE A 88 8.43 2.99 -7.85
N GLY A 89 8.89 2.88 -6.61
CA GLY A 89 9.30 4.05 -5.83
C GLY A 89 10.38 4.87 -6.54
N PRO A 90 10.53 6.15 -6.15
CA PRO A 90 11.38 7.13 -6.81
C PRO A 90 12.83 6.67 -6.96
#